data_AF-A0A3D5NXX5-F1
#
_entry.id   AF-A0A3D5NXX5-F1
#
_cell.length_a   1.000
_cell.length_b   1.000
_cell.length_c   1.000
_cell.angle_alpha   90.00
_cell.angle_beta   90.00
_cell.angle_gamma   90.00
#
_symmetry.space_group_name_H-M   'P 1'
#
loop_
_entity.id
_entity.type
_entity.pdbx_description
1 polymer ?
#
loop_
_entity_poly.entity_id
_entity_poly.type
_entity_poly.pdbx_seq_one_letter_code
_entity_poly.pdbx_strand_id
1 'polypeptide(L)'
;MPNMIPEIQPISTIKVLFATAECAPFSKVGGLADVSQALPKALIEMGTEVTIITPHYGYANDAGVKHEQHEVLSGSVNLGEHRKRNFRVVAVINSEIFPGSIYLVESAEYFGRKGIYEDEQGFPFWDNGERYIFFQKVVLEVLKSGNFQVLHANDHHTALLPYYIKTGNLDSPPKTVLTIHNIGYQGNYSPDILNLTDLGWGGFYPGGPIEFHGQVNFLKAGILAADAVTTVSPGYAAELLASPEIAFGLDGVLRSL
;
A
#
# COMPACT_ATOMS: atom_id res chain seq x y z
N MET A 1 -21.06 43.63 25.58
CA MET A 1 -19.86 42.77 25.60
C MET A 1 -19.88 41.96 24.33
N PRO A 2 -18.86 42.01 23.47
CA PRO A 2 -18.85 41.23 22.23
C PRO A 2 -18.69 39.75 22.59
N ASN A 3 -19.54 38.91 22.00
CA ASN A 3 -19.46 37.46 22.09
C ASN A 3 -18.08 37.01 21.55
N MET A 4 -17.27 36.40 22.41
CA MET A 4 -16.09 35.67 21.95
C MET A 4 -16.59 34.48 21.13
N ILE A 5 -16.29 34.50 19.84
CA ILE A 5 -16.35 33.33 18.98
C ILE A 5 -15.36 32.31 19.58
N PRO A 6 -15.74 31.06 19.84
CA PRO A 6 -14.80 30.07 20.34
C PRO A 6 -13.65 29.96 19.34
N GLU A 7 -12.43 30.13 19.83
CA GLU A 7 -11.21 29.90 19.06
C GLU A 7 -11.25 28.45 18.60
N ILE A 8 -11.46 28.22 17.30
CA ILE A 8 -11.37 26.89 16.71
C ILE A 8 -9.92 26.46 16.89
N GLN A 9 -9.67 25.56 17.85
CA GLN A 9 -8.36 24.94 17.97
C GLN A 9 -7.99 24.35 16.60
N PRO A 10 -6.79 24.65 16.05
CA PRO A 10 -6.39 24.06 14.79
C PRO A 10 -6.53 22.54 14.92
N ILE A 11 -7.33 21.96 14.04
CA ILE A 11 -7.41 20.50 13.90
C ILE A 11 -5.95 20.05 13.74
N SER A 12 -5.48 19.18 14.63
CA SER A 12 -4.17 18.56 14.48
C SER A 12 -4.09 17.99 13.06
N THR A 13 -3.16 18.50 12.25
CA THR A 13 -3.02 18.13 10.84
C THR A 13 -3.02 16.60 10.70
N ILE A 14 -3.95 16.05 9.91
CA ILE A 14 -4.06 14.61 9.70
C ILE A 14 -2.82 14.15 8.94
N LYS A 15 -2.09 13.18 9.50
CA LYS A 15 -0.94 12.54 8.87
C LYS A 15 -1.35 11.25 8.17
N VAL A 16 -1.11 11.21 6.87
CA VAL A 16 -1.44 10.09 5.98
C VAL A 16 -0.15 9.41 5.52
N LEU A 17 -0.06 8.09 5.72
CA LEU A 17 0.90 7.26 5.00
C LEU A 17 0.21 6.70 3.76
N PHE A 18 0.63 7.15 2.59
CA PHE A 18 0.09 6.71 1.30
C PHE A 18 0.98 5.61 0.72
N ALA A 19 0.56 4.36 0.85
CA ALA A 19 1.32 3.19 0.42
C ALA A 19 0.91 2.78 -1.00
N THR A 20 1.89 2.67 -1.89
CA THR A 20 1.68 2.35 -3.31
C THR A 20 2.85 1.54 -3.86
N ALA A 21 2.61 0.79 -4.94
CA ALA A 21 3.67 0.08 -5.66
C ALA A 21 4.37 0.95 -6.71
N GLU A 22 3.75 2.06 -7.13
CA GLU A 22 4.29 2.92 -8.19
C GLU A 22 4.18 4.38 -7.77
N CYS A 23 5.23 5.15 -8.00
CA CYS A 23 5.23 6.60 -7.79
C CYS A 23 6.18 7.25 -8.78
N ALA A 24 5.63 8.08 -9.68
CA ALA A 24 6.47 8.91 -10.53
C ALA A 24 7.34 9.85 -9.67
N PRO A 25 8.52 10.30 -10.13
CA PRO A 25 9.27 9.80 -11.29
C PRO A 25 10.06 8.50 -11.02
N PHE A 26 10.03 7.95 -9.81
CA PHE A 26 10.88 6.82 -9.40
C PHE A 26 10.45 5.48 -10.00
N SER A 27 9.14 5.27 -10.14
CA SER A 27 8.59 4.03 -10.69
C SER A 27 7.29 4.32 -11.43
N LYS A 28 7.22 3.87 -12.68
CA LYS A 28 6.05 4.06 -13.53
C LYS A 28 5.93 2.95 -14.57
N VAL A 29 4.85 2.20 -14.49
CA VAL A 29 4.37 1.27 -15.51
C VAL A 29 3.02 1.73 -16.05
N GLY A 30 2.11 2.16 -15.17
CA GLY A 30 0.75 2.56 -15.54
C GLY A 30 0.28 3.87 -14.92
N GLY A 31 -1.04 4.07 -14.93
CA GLY A 31 -1.68 5.26 -14.38
C GLY A 31 -1.62 5.35 -12.85
N LEU A 32 -1.35 4.24 -12.14
CA LEU A 32 -1.19 4.21 -10.69
C LEU A 32 -0.07 5.18 -10.23
N ALA A 33 1.03 5.24 -10.98
CA ALA A 33 2.14 6.13 -10.68
C ALA A 33 1.75 7.61 -10.70
N ASP A 34 0.88 8.00 -11.63
CA ASP A 34 0.40 9.38 -11.78
C ASP A 34 -0.60 9.74 -10.67
N VAL A 35 -1.52 8.83 -10.36
CA VAL A 35 -2.48 9.00 -9.23
C VAL A 35 -1.74 9.11 -7.90
N SER A 36 -0.69 8.29 -7.72
CA SER A 36 0.11 8.25 -6.50
C SER A 36 0.89 9.54 -6.23
N GLN A 37 1.02 10.45 -7.21
CA GLN A 37 1.45 11.82 -6.95
C GLN A 37 0.27 12.80 -6.84
N ALA A 38 -0.66 12.73 -7.78
CA ALA A 38 -1.69 13.76 -7.94
C ALA A 38 -2.66 13.80 -6.75
N LEU A 39 -3.12 12.64 -6.28
CA LEU A 39 -4.06 12.57 -5.15
C LEU A 39 -3.38 13.00 -3.83
N PRO A 40 -2.19 12.46 -3.45
CA PRO A 40 -1.44 12.97 -2.30
C PRO A 40 -1.18 14.48 -2.33
N LYS A 41 -0.87 15.05 -3.51
CA LYS A 41 -0.68 16.48 -3.66
C LYS A 41 -1.96 17.27 -3.38
N ALA A 42 -3.09 16.83 -3.93
CA ALA A 42 -4.39 17.47 -3.67
C ALA A 42 -4.77 17.39 -2.18
N LEU A 43 -4.48 16.27 -1.52
CA LEU A 43 -4.69 16.13 -0.07
C LEU A 43 -3.83 17.11 0.74
N ILE A 44 -2.58 17.36 0.33
CA ILE A 44 -1.72 18.36 0.96
C ILE A 44 -2.30 19.77 0.80
N GLU A 45 -2.79 20.11 -0.39
CA GLU A 45 -3.46 21.39 -0.67
C GLU A 45 -4.72 21.59 0.18
N MET A 46 -5.37 20.50 0.62
CA MET A 46 -6.49 20.50 1.56
C MET A 46 -6.07 20.54 3.03
N GLY A 47 -4.78 20.65 3.34
CA GLY A 47 -4.26 20.80 4.70
C GLY A 47 -3.98 19.48 5.42
N THR A 48 -3.66 18.40 4.71
CA THR A 48 -3.15 17.15 5.30
C THR A 48 -1.64 17.03 5.15
N GLU A 49 -1.00 16.28 6.05
CA GLU A 49 0.41 15.90 5.91
C GLU A 49 0.48 14.53 5.26
N VAL A 50 1.00 14.43 4.03
CA VAL A 50 1.09 13.16 3.32
C VAL A 50 2.54 12.73 3.14
N THR A 51 2.83 11.49 3.52
CA THR A 51 4.06 10.78 3.17
C THR A 51 3.71 9.64 2.24
N ILE A 52 4.29 9.61 1.04
CA ILE A 52 4.17 8.48 0.12
C ILE A 52 5.22 7.44 0.50
N ILE A 53 4.88 6.16 0.56
CA ILE A 53 5.85 5.07 0.67
C ILE A 53 5.72 4.12 -0.50
N THR A 54 6.84 3.82 -1.14
CA THR A 54 6.91 3.00 -2.38
C THR A 54 8.23 2.23 -2.46
N PRO A 55 8.31 1.09 -3.15
CA PRO A 55 9.58 0.38 -3.36
C PRO A 55 10.59 1.17 -4.21
N HIS A 56 11.87 1.02 -3.89
CA HIS A 56 12.97 1.60 -4.68
C HIS A 56 13.45 0.59 -5.74
N TYR A 57 12.78 0.58 -6.90
CA TYR A 57 13.14 -0.32 -8.00
C TYR A 57 14.49 0.04 -8.62
N GLY A 58 15.24 -0.95 -9.12
CA GLY A 58 16.64 -0.79 -9.52
C GLY A 58 16.87 0.20 -10.67
N TYR A 59 15.84 0.46 -11.48
CA TYR A 59 15.88 1.46 -12.56
C TYR A 59 15.45 2.87 -12.10
N ALA A 60 14.98 3.05 -10.86
CA ALA A 60 14.61 4.38 -10.34
C ALA A 60 15.81 5.35 -10.36
N ASN A 61 17.03 4.82 -10.27
CA ASN A 61 18.27 5.59 -10.42
C ASN A 61 18.48 6.13 -11.84
N ASP A 62 17.86 5.51 -12.86
CA ASP A 62 17.92 5.95 -14.26
C ASP A 62 17.08 7.21 -14.50
N ALA A 63 16.16 7.55 -13.59
CA ALA A 63 15.31 8.74 -13.69
C ALA A 63 16.10 10.06 -13.54
N GLY A 64 17.38 10.01 -13.14
CA GLY A 64 18.27 11.18 -13.08
C GLY A 64 17.88 12.23 -12.03
N VAL A 65 17.01 11.85 -11.09
CA VAL A 65 16.45 12.74 -10.08
C VAL A 65 17.48 13.01 -8.99
N LYS A 66 18.04 14.22 -8.96
CA LYS A 66 18.89 14.66 -7.85
C LYS A 66 18.02 14.95 -6.63
N HIS A 67 18.31 14.28 -5.53
CA HIS A 67 17.62 14.51 -4.26
C HIS A 67 18.54 14.19 -3.10
N GLU A 68 18.35 14.88 -1.99
CA GLU A 68 18.97 14.48 -0.73
C GLU A 68 18.25 13.24 -0.22
N GLN A 69 19.05 12.25 0.18
CA GLN A 69 18.59 10.98 0.71
C GLN A 69 18.92 10.94 2.20
N HIS A 70 17.88 10.96 3.02
CA HIS A 70 18.00 10.84 4.47
C HIS A 70 17.50 9.47 4.91
N GLU A 71 18.32 8.68 5.60
CA GLU A 71 17.87 7.41 6.14
C GLU A 71 16.83 7.65 7.24
N VAL A 72 15.64 7.09 7.07
CA VAL A 72 14.53 7.20 8.03
C VAL A 72 14.53 6.02 8.97
N LEU A 73 14.71 4.82 8.42
CA LEU A 73 14.63 3.57 9.15
C LEU A 73 15.46 2.52 8.42
N SER A 74 16.21 1.73 9.15
CA SER A 74 16.84 0.51 8.64
C SER A 74 16.62 -0.62 9.62
N GLY A 75 16.62 -1.84 9.09
CA GLY A 75 16.35 -3.00 9.90
C GLY A 75 16.07 -4.22 9.06
N SER A 76 15.19 -5.06 9.57
CA SER A 76 14.90 -6.34 8.96
C SER A 76 13.52 -6.83 9.34
N VAL A 77 12.86 -7.50 8.41
CA VAL A 77 11.59 -8.20 8.64
C VAL A 77 11.77 -9.70 8.44
N ASN A 78 10.94 -10.49 9.12
CA ASN A 78 10.88 -11.93 8.88
C ASN A 78 9.92 -12.20 7.70
N LEU A 79 10.26 -13.16 6.85
CA LEU A 79 9.41 -13.72 5.81
C LEU A 79 9.27 -15.23 6.04
N GLY A 80 8.38 -15.55 6.98
CA GLY A 80 8.28 -16.88 7.56
C GLY A 80 9.36 -17.14 8.60
N GLU A 81 9.40 -18.38 9.08
CA GLU A 81 10.06 -18.74 10.35
C GLU A 81 11.59 -18.56 10.34
N HIS A 82 12.23 -18.68 9.17
CA HIS A 82 13.70 -18.75 9.08
C HIS A 82 14.32 -17.80 8.05
N ARG A 83 13.55 -16.86 7.51
CA ARG A 83 14.07 -15.93 6.49
C ARG A 83 13.97 -14.50 6.97
N LYS A 84 15.11 -13.95 7.35
CA LYS A 84 15.25 -12.53 7.68
C LYS A 84 15.66 -11.76 6.43
N ARG A 85 15.03 -10.61 6.18
CA ARG A 85 15.30 -9.76 5.02
C ARG A 85 15.55 -8.35 5.46
N ASN A 86 16.70 -7.81 5.08
CA ASN A 86 17.10 -6.46 5.45
C ASN A 86 16.42 -5.44 4.55
N PHE A 87 16.14 -4.28 5.12
CA PHE A 87 15.58 -3.15 4.40
C PHE A 87 16.24 -1.85 4.87
N ARG A 88 16.16 -0.84 4.01
CA ARG A 88 16.42 0.55 4.33
C ARG A 88 15.29 1.39 3.77
N VAL A 89 14.86 2.40 4.52
CA VAL A 89 13.88 3.38 4.09
C VAL A 89 14.58 4.72 4.00
N VAL A 90 14.56 5.31 2.81
CA VAL A 90 15.21 6.58 2.51
C VAL A 90 14.14 7.62 2.19
N ALA A 91 14.18 8.75 2.89
CA ALA A 91 13.35 9.90 2.58
C ALA A 91 13.96 10.73 1.46
N VAL A 92 13.11 11.06 0.49
CA VAL A 92 13.31 12.06 -0.54
C VAL A 92 12.48 13.27 -0.15
N ILE A 93 13.14 14.39 0.12
CA ILE A 93 12.50 15.68 0.41
C ILE A 93 12.90 16.66 -0.69
N ASN A 94 12.02 16.81 -1.67
CA ASN A 94 12.21 17.76 -2.77
C ASN A 94 10.84 18.25 -3.25
N SER A 95 10.53 19.51 -2.92
CA SER A 95 9.24 20.14 -3.24
C SER A 95 8.96 20.30 -4.74
N GLU A 96 10.00 20.27 -5.58
CA GLU A 96 9.83 20.27 -7.04
C GLU A 96 9.29 18.92 -7.56
N ILE A 97 9.54 17.83 -6.82
CA ILE A 97 9.03 16.49 -7.12
C ILE A 97 7.67 16.29 -6.45
N PHE A 98 7.61 16.55 -5.14
CA PHE A 98 6.43 16.33 -4.33
C PHE A 98 6.48 17.27 -3.11
N PRO A 99 5.39 18.00 -2.80
CA PRO A 99 5.39 18.95 -1.68
C PRO A 99 5.46 18.29 -0.29
N GLY A 100 5.23 16.98 -0.19
CA GLY A 100 5.40 16.20 1.04
C GLY A 100 6.71 15.40 1.06
N SER A 101 6.70 14.26 1.76
CA SER A 101 7.84 13.32 1.78
C SER A 101 7.55 12.09 0.93
N ILE A 102 8.57 11.55 0.25
CA ILE A 102 8.52 10.24 -0.40
C ILE A 102 9.53 9.32 0.29
N TYR A 103 9.06 8.18 0.78
CA TYR A 103 9.87 7.13 1.39
C TYR A 103 10.09 6.01 0.38
N LEU A 104 11.35 5.80 0.03
CA LEU A 104 11.81 4.75 -0.87
C LEU A 104 12.27 3.55 -0.04
N VAL A 105 11.62 2.40 -0.24
CA VAL A 105 11.99 1.15 0.43
C VAL A 105 13.03 0.40 -0.40
N GLU A 106 14.25 0.35 0.10
CA GLU A 106 15.38 -0.32 -0.54
C GLU A 106 15.53 -1.76 -0.04
N SER A 107 15.66 -2.67 -1.00
CA SER A 107 16.10 -4.05 -0.78
C SER A 107 16.80 -4.54 -2.03
N ALA A 108 18.11 -4.82 -1.93
CA ALA A 108 18.89 -5.29 -3.07
C ALA A 108 18.33 -6.62 -3.63
N GLU A 109 17.76 -7.47 -2.78
CA GLU A 109 17.19 -8.78 -3.16
C GLU A 109 15.86 -8.65 -3.93
N TYR A 110 14.96 -7.77 -3.46
CA TYR A 110 13.61 -7.66 -4.02
C TYR A 110 13.44 -6.56 -5.07
N PHE A 111 14.06 -5.41 -4.85
CA PHE A 111 13.84 -4.21 -5.66
C PHE A 111 15.07 -3.77 -6.44
N GLY A 112 16.25 -4.35 -6.20
CA GLY A 112 17.48 -4.00 -6.92
C GLY A 112 17.52 -4.41 -8.41
N ARG A 113 16.56 -5.21 -8.88
CA ARG A 113 16.48 -5.66 -10.28
C ARG A 113 15.77 -4.65 -11.18
N LYS A 114 16.02 -4.72 -12.49
CA LYS A 114 15.24 -3.99 -13.49
C LYS A 114 13.83 -4.56 -13.61
N GLY A 115 12.85 -3.71 -13.93
CA GLY A 115 11.43 -4.07 -14.03
C GLY A 115 10.66 -3.90 -12.72
N ILE A 116 9.37 -3.60 -12.82
CA ILE A 116 8.45 -3.59 -11.67
C ILE A 116 7.82 -4.97 -11.53
N TYR A 117 6.86 -5.33 -12.40
CA TYR A 117 6.04 -6.55 -12.27
C TYR A 117 6.57 -7.73 -13.08
N GLU A 118 7.25 -7.43 -14.19
CA GLU A 118 7.68 -8.38 -15.21
C GLU A 118 9.16 -8.22 -15.53
N ASP A 119 9.77 -9.30 -16.02
CA ASP A 119 11.13 -9.30 -16.55
C ASP A 119 11.22 -8.66 -17.95
N GLU A 120 12.42 -8.62 -18.52
CA GLU A 120 12.67 -8.04 -19.85
C GLU A 120 11.99 -8.82 -21.00
N GLN A 121 11.50 -10.03 -20.74
CA GLN A 121 10.74 -10.84 -21.69
C GLN A 121 9.22 -10.70 -21.50
N GLY A 122 8.76 -9.89 -20.54
CA GLY A 122 7.35 -9.68 -20.23
C GLY A 122 6.72 -10.78 -19.38
N PHE A 123 7.53 -11.64 -18.73
CA PHE A 123 6.99 -12.64 -17.81
C PHE A 123 6.91 -12.07 -16.39
N PRO A 124 5.79 -12.29 -15.66
CA PRO A 124 5.69 -11.88 -14.27
C PRO A 124 6.81 -12.48 -13.41
N PHE A 125 7.43 -11.66 -12.57
CA PHE A 125 8.42 -12.17 -11.62
C PHE A 125 7.79 -13.20 -10.68
N TRP A 126 8.47 -14.33 -10.52
CA TRP A 126 8.02 -15.48 -9.73
C TRP A 126 7.83 -15.15 -8.24
N ASP A 127 8.57 -14.17 -7.73
CA ASP A 127 8.57 -13.74 -6.33
C ASP A 127 7.66 -12.53 -6.07
N ASN A 128 6.77 -12.17 -7.02
CA ASN A 128 5.85 -11.04 -6.91
C ASN A 128 5.11 -10.99 -5.57
N GLY A 129 4.49 -12.11 -5.17
CA GLY A 129 3.77 -12.16 -3.90
C GLY A 129 4.70 -11.98 -2.70
N GLU A 130 5.87 -12.62 -2.70
CA GLU A 130 6.83 -12.56 -1.60
C GLU A 130 7.35 -11.13 -1.38
N ARG A 131 7.74 -10.42 -2.45
CA ARG A 131 8.29 -9.06 -2.32
C ARG A 131 7.25 -8.02 -1.89
N TYR A 132 5.98 -8.19 -2.28
CA TYR A 132 4.93 -7.29 -1.80
C TYR A 132 4.50 -7.61 -0.37
N ILE A 133 4.64 -8.86 0.09
CA ILE A 133 4.55 -9.16 1.53
C ILE A 133 5.69 -8.49 2.30
N PHE A 134 6.92 -8.59 1.79
CA PHE A 134 8.07 -7.88 2.35
C PHE A 134 7.83 -6.38 2.44
N PHE A 135 7.40 -5.75 1.34
CA PHE A 135 7.10 -4.32 1.30
C PHE A 135 6.07 -3.93 2.37
N GLN A 136 4.96 -4.66 2.45
CA GLN A 136 3.91 -4.39 3.43
C GLN A 136 4.42 -4.55 4.87
N LYS A 137 5.28 -5.54 5.14
CA LYS A 137 5.92 -5.67 6.46
C LYS A 137 6.85 -4.50 6.79
N VAL A 138 7.58 -3.96 5.81
CA VAL A 138 8.37 -2.74 6.01
C VAL A 138 7.47 -1.54 6.28
N VAL A 139 6.33 -1.41 5.58
CA VAL A 139 5.33 -0.36 5.85
C VAL A 139 4.82 -0.46 7.30
N LEU A 140 4.59 -1.66 7.84
CA LEU A 140 4.23 -1.83 9.25
C LEU A 140 5.32 -1.33 10.20
N GLU A 141 6.60 -1.55 9.90
CA GLU A 141 7.70 -1.00 10.70
C GLU A 141 7.75 0.54 10.65
N VAL A 142 7.44 1.15 9.51
CA VAL A 142 7.30 2.61 9.37
C VAL A 142 6.09 3.13 10.15
N LEU A 143 4.97 2.40 10.16
CA LEU A 143 3.79 2.77 10.94
C LEU A 143 4.07 2.72 12.45
N LYS A 144 4.92 1.79 12.93
CA LYS A 144 5.32 1.70 14.34
C LYS A 144 6.22 2.86 14.78
N SER A 145 7.04 3.40 13.88
CA SER A 145 7.96 4.51 14.18
C SER A 145 7.34 5.90 13.96
N GLY A 146 6.28 5.99 13.16
CA GLY A 146 5.56 7.22 12.86
C GLY A 146 4.27 7.39 13.66
N ASN A 147 3.74 8.61 13.66
CA ASN A 147 2.41 8.92 14.21
C ASN A 147 1.43 9.22 13.07
N PHE A 148 1.12 8.21 12.26
CA PHE A 148 0.15 8.31 11.17
C PHE A 148 -1.27 8.04 11.69
N GLN A 149 -2.22 8.90 11.33
CA GLN A 149 -3.63 8.69 11.68
C GLN A 149 -4.38 7.91 10.60
N VAL A 150 -3.90 7.96 9.35
CA VAL A 150 -4.48 7.24 8.22
C VAL A 150 -3.39 6.50 7.45
N LEU A 151 -3.64 5.23 7.14
CA LEU A 151 -2.97 4.49 6.09
C LEU A 151 -3.88 4.43 4.87
N HIS A 152 -3.39 4.92 3.74
CA HIS A 152 -4.05 4.79 2.45
C HIS A 152 -3.32 3.75 1.61
N ALA A 153 -3.89 2.54 1.54
CA ALA A 153 -3.41 1.43 0.73
C ALA A 153 -3.99 1.51 -0.70
N ASN A 154 -3.17 1.16 -1.68
CA ASN A 154 -3.52 1.15 -3.10
C ASN A 154 -3.24 -0.24 -3.71
N ASP A 155 -4.30 -0.86 -4.22
CA ASP A 155 -4.33 -2.18 -4.87
C ASP A 155 -3.73 -3.35 -4.04
N HIS A 156 -3.69 -4.53 -4.66
CA HIS A 156 -3.28 -5.78 -3.99
C HIS A 156 -1.86 -5.75 -3.41
N HIS A 157 -0.99 -4.89 -3.95
CA HIS A 157 0.40 -4.71 -3.48
C HIS A 157 0.48 -4.26 -2.02
N THR A 158 -0.57 -3.60 -1.53
CA THR A 158 -0.65 -3.04 -0.17
C THR A 158 -1.91 -3.46 0.58
N ALA A 159 -2.72 -4.34 -0.02
CA ALA A 159 -4.03 -4.73 0.51
C ALA A 159 -4.00 -5.66 1.73
N LEU A 160 -2.87 -6.27 2.10
CA LEU A 160 -2.76 -6.95 3.39
C LEU A 160 -2.59 -5.98 4.55
N LEU A 161 -2.18 -4.72 4.32
CA LEU A 161 -1.96 -3.76 5.41
C LEU A 161 -3.21 -3.50 6.26
N PRO A 162 -4.41 -3.26 5.70
CA PRO A 162 -5.61 -3.14 6.52
C PRO A 162 -5.87 -4.39 7.38
N TYR A 163 -5.63 -5.57 6.83
CA TYR A 163 -5.78 -6.83 7.56
C TYR A 163 -4.76 -6.94 8.71
N TYR A 164 -3.48 -6.66 8.44
CA TYR A 164 -2.43 -6.61 9.47
C TYR A 164 -2.74 -5.62 10.59
N ILE A 165 -3.28 -4.44 10.26
CA ILE A 165 -3.64 -3.42 11.27
C ILE A 165 -4.82 -3.91 12.12
N LYS A 166 -5.82 -4.55 11.50
CA LYS A 166 -7.03 -5.03 12.19
C LYS A 166 -6.77 -6.23 13.09
N THR A 167 -5.86 -7.13 12.70
CA THR A 167 -5.57 -8.36 13.45
C THR A 167 -4.29 -8.29 14.29
N GLY A 168 -3.46 -7.26 14.07
CA GLY A 168 -2.21 -7.04 14.77
C GLY A 168 -2.37 -6.23 16.05
N ASN A 169 -1.24 -6.01 16.72
CA ASN A 169 -1.15 -5.20 17.92
C ASN A 169 -0.27 -3.98 17.64
N LEU A 170 -0.86 -2.93 17.07
CA LEU A 170 -0.26 -1.59 17.06
C LEU A 170 -0.86 -0.81 18.24
N ASP A 171 -0.03 -0.07 18.98
CA ASP A 171 -0.49 0.70 20.15
C ASP A 171 -1.53 1.77 19.77
N SER A 172 -1.36 2.38 18.58
CA SER A 172 -2.28 3.37 18.01
C SER A 172 -2.48 3.09 16.52
N PRO A 173 -3.35 2.12 16.16
CA PRO A 173 -3.53 1.73 14.77
C PRO A 173 -4.17 2.88 13.97
N PRO A 174 -3.64 3.23 12.78
CA PRO A 174 -4.27 4.23 11.92
C PRO A 174 -5.59 3.71 11.37
N LYS A 175 -6.47 4.63 10.95
CA LYS A 175 -7.61 4.30 10.09
C LYS A 175 -7.12 3.91 8.70
N THR A 176 -7.82 3.00 8.06
CA THR A 176 -7.36 2.37 6.82
C THR A 176 -8.31 2.65 5.67
N VAL A 177 -7.76 3.15 4.58
CA VAL A 177 -8.47 3.31 3.30
C VAL A 177 -7.80 2.41 2.28
N LEU A 178 -8.57 1.64 1.52
CA LEU A 178 -8.08 0.87 0.38
C LEU A 178 -8.67 1.41 -0.91
N THR A 179 -7.83 1.84 -1.85
CA THR A 179 -8.27 2.20 -3.21
C THR A 179 -7.96 1.08 -4.19
N ILE A 180 -8.98 0.71 -4.97
CA ILE A 180 -8.88 -0.28 -6.05
C ILE A 180 -8.82 0.48 -7.37
N HIS A 181 -7.69 0.42 -8.08
CA HIS A 181 -7.53 1.02 -9.42
C HIS A 181 -7.88 0.04 -10.52
N ASN A 182 -7.62 -1.24 -10.30
CA ASN A 182 -7.97 -2.29 -11.23
C ASN A 182 -8.20 -3.61 -10.48
N ILE A 183 -9.48 -3.99 -10.35
CA ILE A 183 -9.85 -5.21 -9.62
C ILE A 183 -9.39 -6.50 -10.29
N GLY A 184 -8.96 -6.46 -11.56
CA GLY A 184 -8.40 -7.63 -12.25
C GLY A 184 -7.08 -8.10 -11.64
N TYR A 185 -6.34 -7.21 -10.96
CA TYR A 185 -5.09 -7.54 -10.28
C TYR A 185 -5.31 -7.68 -8.76
N GLN A 186 -5.68 -8.88 -8.34
CA GLN A 186 -6.12 -9.16 -6.96
C GLN A 186 -5.02 -9.67 -6.02
N GLY A 187 -3.87 -10.07 -6.56
CA GLY A 187 -2.84 -10.78 -5.78
C GLY A 187 -3.33 -12.16 -5.33
N ASN A 188 -3.70 -13.00 -6.30
CA ASN A 188 -4.08 -14.39 -6.08
C ASN A 188 -2.84 -15.29 -6.07
N TYR A 189 -2.62 -16.01 -4.97
CA TYR A 189 -1.44 -16.84 -4.75
C TYR A 189 -1.81 -18.20 -4.17
N SER A 190 -0.90 -19.17 -4.28
CA SER A 190 -1.07 -20.47 -3.62
C SER A 190 -1.13 -20.30 -2.09
N PRO A 191 -1.80 -21.23 -1.36
CA PRO A 191 -1.94 -21.13 0.08
C PRO A 191 -0.62 -21.05 0.85
N ASP A 192 0.45 -21.64 0.32
CA ASP A 192 1.79 -21.64 0.93
C ASP A 192 2.34 -20.23 1.19
N ILE A 193 1.86 -19.22 0.47
CA ILE A 193 2.29 -17.84 0.66
C ILE A 193 1.94 -17.31 2.06
N LEU A 194 0.92 -17.86 2.73
CA LEU A 194 0.55 -17.50 4.10
C LEU A 194 1.70 -17.68 5.08
N ASN A 195 2.57 -18.67 4.84
CA ASN A 195 3.76 -18.91 5.65
C ASN A 195 4.71 -17.71 5.67
N LEU A 196 4.56 -16.76 4.74
CA LEU A 196 5.41 -15.58 4.63
C LEU A 196 4.79 -14.34 5.29
N THR A 197 3.49 -14.39 5.61
CA THR A 197 2.70 -13.25 6.06
C THR A 197 2.72 -13.06 7.58
N ASP A 198 2.96 -14.11 8.35
CA ASP A 198 2.73 -14.16 9.82
C ASP A 198 1.25 -14.02 10.24
N LEU A 199 0.29 -14.08 9.30
CA LEU A 199 -1.14 -14.05 9.60
C LEU A 199 -1.68 -15.39 10.13
N GLY A 200 -0.91 -16.45 9.97
CA GLY A 200 -1.34 -17.82 10.24
C GLY A 200 -2.46 -18.28 9.30
N TRP A 201 -3.04 -19.44 9.63
CA TRP A 201 -4.05 -20.10 8.79
C TRP A 201 -5.50 -19.79 9.22
N GLY A 202 -5.69 -19.05 10.32
CA GLY A 202 -7.02 -18.82 10.91
C GLY A 202 -8.00 -18.07 10.01
N GLY A 203 -7.51 -17.23 9.08
CA GLY A 203 -8.32 -16.53 8.09
C GLY A 203 -8.53 -17.30 6.77
N PHE A 204 -7.97 -18.50 6.65
CA PHE A 204 -7.97 -19.30 5.42
C PHE A 204 -8.93 -20.51 5.55
N TYR A 205 -10.17 -20.29 5.18
CA TYR A 205 -11.23 -21.30 5.10
C TYR A 205 -12.29 -20.81 4.09
N PRO A 206 -13.14 -21.68 3.52
CA PRO A 206 -14.17 -21.28 2.57
C PRO A 206 -15.04 -20.12 3.09
N GLY A 207 -15.01 -18.99 2.37
CA GLY A 207 -15.75 -17.78 2.76
C GLY A 207 -15.07 -16.93 3.84
N GLY A 208 -13.89 -17.34 4.32
CA GLY A 208 -13.05 -16.57 5.22
C GLY A 208 -12.48 -15.30 4.58
N PRO A 209 -11.80 -14.46 5.37
CA PRO A 209 -11.33 -13.15 4.91
C PRO A 209 -10.21 -13.23 3.86
N ILE A 210 -9.39 -14.28 3.86
CA ILE A 210 -8.20 -14.37 3.01
C ILE A 210 -8.38 -15.35 1.84
N GLU A 211 -9.12 -16.44 2.06
CA GLU A 211 -9.33 -17.49 1.06
C GLU A 211 -10.25 -17.01 -0.06
N PHE A 212 -9.93 -17.34 -1.31
CA PHE A 212 -10.81 -17.14 -2.46
C PHE A 212 -10.56 -18.25 -3.50
N HIS A 213 -11.54 -19.13 -3.70
CA HIS A 213 -11.47 -20.27 -4.62
C HIS A 213 -10.23 -21.17 -4.42
N GLY A 214 -9.88 -21.46 -3.17
CA GLY A 214 -8.72 -22.26 -2.77
C GLY A 214 -7.39 -21.53 -2.83
N GLN A 215 -7.39 -20.24 -3.19
CA GLN A 215 -6.20 -19.39 -3.23
C GLN A 215 -6.22 -18.35 -2.11
N VAL A 216 -5.06 -17.78 -1.83
CA VAL A 216 -4.92 -16.59 -0.97
C VAL A 216 -5.12 -15.36 -1.85
N ASN A 217 -6.04 -14.48 -1.46
CA ASN A 217 -6.37 -13.27 -2.20
C ASN A 217 -6.10 -12.04 -1.34
N PHE A 218 -5.04 -11.29 -1.68
CA PHE A 218 -4.62 -10.13 -0.90
C PHE A 218 -5.65 -9.01 -0.95
N LEU A 219 -6.24 -8.76 -2.13
CA LEU A 219 -7.21 -7.69 -2.31
C LEU A 219 -8.48 -7.94 -1.50
N LYS A 220 -9.01 -9.17 -1.52
CA LYS A 220 -10.17 -9.59 -0.71
C LYS A 220 -9.92 -9.36 0.79
N ALA A 221 -8.76 -9.79 1.28
CA ALA A 221 -8.39 -9.59 2.69
C ALA A 221 -8.38 -8.11 3.07
N GLY A 222 -7.86 -7.26 2.18
CA GLY A 222 -7.86 -5.81 2.34
C GLY A 222 -9.26 -5.19 2.34
N ILE A 223 -10.10 -5.58 1.37
CA ILE A 223 -11.48 -5.08 1.23
C ILE A 223 -12.27 -5.36 2.51
N LEU A 224 -12.19 -6.56 3.05
CA LEU A 224 -12.94 -6.96 4.26
C LEU A 224 -12.37 -6.38 5.56
N ALA A 225 -11.13 -5.89 5.53
CA ALA A 225 -10.46 -5.34 6.70
C ALA A 225 -10.48 -3.81 6.79
N ALA A 226 -10.46 -3.11 5.64
CA ALA A 226 -10.36 -1.66 5.60
C ALA A 226 -11.55 -0.94 6.26
N ASP A 227 -11.30 0.23 6.85
CA ASP A 227 -12.37 1.10 7.38
C ASP A 227 -13.17 1.74 6.24
N ALA A 228 -12.53 1.97 5.09
CA ALA A 228 -13.19 2.44 3.87
C ALA A 228 -12.54 1.85 2.61
N VAL A 229 -13.36 1.54 1.61
CA VAL A 229 -12.90 1.10 0.29
C VAL A 229 -13.36 2.11 -0.76
N THR A 230 -12.45 2.48 -1.65
CA THR A 230 -12.72 3.43 -2.74
C THR A 230 -12.23 2.86 -4.07
N THR A 231 -12.66 3.49 -5.16
CA THR A 231 -12.19 3.15 -6.50
C THR A 231 -12.13 4.41 -7.37
N VAL A 232 -11.61 4.29 -8.59
CA VAL A 232 -11.20 5.43 -9.43
C VAL A 232 -12.36 6.28 -9.95
N SER A 233 -13.61 5.80 -9.90
CA SER A 233 -14.77 6.62 -10.23
C SER A 233 -16.08 6.03 -9.68
N PRO A 234 -17.15 6.85 -9.52
CA PRO A 234 -18.48 6.36 -9.21
C PRO A 234 -19.05 5.39 -10.26
N GLY A 235 -18.73 5.61 -11.55
CA GLY A 235 -19.15 4.73 -12.64
C GLY A 235 -18.52 3.35 -12.51
N TYR A 236 -17.20 3.30 -12.30
CA TYR A 236 -16.50 2.03 -12.09
C TYR A 236 -16.97 1.32 -10.82
N ALA A 237 -17.25 2.05 -9.73
CA ALA A 237 -17.87 1.47 -8.54
C ALA A 237 -19.21 0.78 -8.86
N ALA A 238 -20.07 1.43 -9.64
CA ALA A 238 -21.35 0.85 -10.04
C ALA A 238 -21.18 -0.41 -10.91
N GLU A 239 -20.22 -0.40 -11.85
CA GLU A 239 -19.91 -1.56 -12.69
C GLU A 239 -19.43 -2.76 -11.87
N LEU A 240 -18.53 -2.53 -10.91
CA LEU A 240 -18.02 -3.55 -9.99
C LEU A 240 -19.13 -4.17 -9.13
N LEU A 241 -20.11 -3.37 -8.69
CA LEU A 241 -21.22 -3.86 -7.87
C LEU A 241 -22.27 -4.63 -8.68
N ALA A 242 -22.41 -4.31 -9.98
CA ALA A 242 -23.43 -4.85 -10.86
C ALA A 242 -23.03 -6.16 -11.57
N SER A 243 -21.74 -6.39 -11.83
CA SER A 243 -21.27 -7.50 -12.67
C SER A 243 -20.19 -8.35 -11.98
N PRO A 244 -20.47 -9.64 -11.72
CA PRO A 244 -19.45 -10.59 -11.24
C PRO A 244 -18.25 -10.72 -12.18
N GLU A 245 -18.47 -10.61 -13.50
CA GLU A 245 -17.41 -10.69 -14.50
C GLU A 245 -16.47 -9.48 -14.39
N ILE A 246 -17.02 -8.27 -14.31
CA ILE A 246 -16.22 -7.03 -14.19
C ILE A 246 -15.51 -6.98 -12.83
N ALA A 247 -16.13 -7.51 -11.77
CA ALA A 247 -15.54 -7.60 -10.45
C ALA A 247 -14.57 -8.78 -10.28
N PHE A 248 -14.40 -9.61 -11.32
CA PHE A 248 -13.59 -10.82 -11.28
C PHE A 248 -13.91 -11.71 -10.06
N GLY A 249 -15.21 -11.88 -9.79
CA GLY A 249 -15.76 -12.70 -8.71
C GLY A 249 -15.75 -12.06 -7.31
N LEU A 250 -15.22 -10.83 -7.15
CA LEU A 250 -15.23 -10.12 -5.87
C LEU A 250 -16.50 -9.27 -5.64
N ASP A 251 -17.47 -9.28 -6.55
CA ASP A 251 -18.71 -8.50 -6.45
C ASP A 251 -19.50 -8.82 -5.18
N GLY A 252 -19.54 -10.10 -4.78
CA GLY A 252 -20.17 -10.52 -3.53
C GLY A 252 -19.48 -9.95 -2.28
N VAL A 253 -18.15 -9.80 -2.33
CA VAL A 253 -17.36 -9.18 -1.25
C VAL A 253 -17.64 -7.68 -1.22
N LEU A 254 -17.63 -7.01 -2.37
CA LEU A 254 -17.87 -5.57 -2.48
C LEU A 254 -19.28 -5.18 -2.01
N ARG A 255 -20.30 -5.98 -2.30
CA ARG A 255 -21.67 -5.74 -1.83
C ARG A 255 -21.88 -5.98 -0.33
N SER A 256 -20.89 -6.53 0.37
CA SER A 256 -20.94 -6.74 1.82
C SER A 256 -20.42 -5.56 2.65
N LEU A 257 -19.87 -4.54 1.98
CA LEU A 257 -19.36 -3.31 2.58
C LEU A 257 -20.48 -2.39 3.09
#